data_AF-A0A841VS93-F1
#
_entry.id   AF-A0A841VS93-F1
#
_cell.length_a   1.000
_cell.length_b   1.000
_cell.length_c   1.000
_cell.angle_alpha   90.00
_cell.angle_beta   90.00
_cell.angle_gamma   90.00
#
_symmetry.space_group_name_H-M   'P 1'
#
loop_
_entity.id
_entity.type
_entity.pdbx_description
1 polymer ?
#
loop_
_entity_poly.entity_id
_entity_poly.type
_entity_poly.pdbx_seq_one_letter_code
_entity_poly.pdbx_strand_id
1 'polypeptide(L)'
;SRSKVNARGDYKFVKQYLAQLERAEDRKFRIAYYQNQSGAPRNAQCNVTHLLKLLYCLDRNKYNPDGNKRTKHPAGMSLPSNITDAERERLTALLPLLTHALWIEQRLYEIIQDYISNPRRKGANDLASIDIRKTTLLPDSKYSFGFGAPTDLALPIIASYRVFLDKDYKWILPFNEFAEDFLQHLWNNYFRKYLVSEKTAGNTVGTKISRNQEIWESLYISAQSYLNQHLVKMVNSSKAESESKVTQGSSKRGKGKRDELNATTGN
;
A
#
# COMPACT_ATOMS: atom_id res chain seq x y z
N SER A 1 -28.89 -2.77 5.28
CA SER A 1 -28.05 -3.11 6.44
C SER A 1 -27.10 -4.24 6.08
N ARG A 2 -25.91 -4.34 6.69
CA ARG A 2 -24.92 -5.41 6.44
C ARG A 2 -25.52 -6.81 6.59
N SER A 3 -26.42 -7.00 7.56
CA SER A 3 -27.11 -8.26 7.79
C SER A 3 -27.91 -8.74 6.57
N LYS A 4 -28.64 -7.84 5.89
CA LYS A 4 -29.39 -8.16 4.67
C LYS A 4 -28.47 -8.56 3.52
N VAL A 5 -27.36 -7.83 3.34
CA VAL A 5 -26.34 -8.11 2.31
C VAL A 5 -25.71 -9.48 2.55
N ASN A 6 -25.34 -9.78 3.80
CA ASN A 6 -24.80 -11.08 4.18
C ASN A 6 -25.81 -12.22 3.97
N ALA A 7 -27.08 -12.03 4.33
CA ALA A 7 -28.12 -13.04 4.18
C ALA A 7 -28.38 -13.42 2.70
N ARG A 8 -28.22 -12.48 1.77
CA ARG A 8 -28.26 -12.76 0.32
C ARG A 8 -27.04 -13.53 -0.21
N GLY A 9 -26.02 -13.74 0.62
CA GLY A 9 -24.78 -14.38 0.19
C GLY A 9 -23.82 -13.44 -0.54
N ASP A 10 -24.06 -12.13 -0.53
CA ASP A 10 -23.26 -11.17 -1.30
C ASP A 10 -21.78 -11.19 -0.88
N TYR A 11 -21.48 -11.51 0.38
CA TYR A 11 -20.11 -11.62 0.90
C TYR A 11 -19.50 -13.03 0.78
N LYS A 12 -20.15 -13.99 0.12
CA LYS A 12 -19.68 -15.39 0.04
C LYS A 12 -18.27 -15.50 -0.56
N PHE A 13 -17.98 -14.74 -1.61
CA PHE A 13 -16.66 -14.73 -2.26
C PHE A 13 -15.54 -14.25 -1.31
N VAL A 14 -15.79 -13.21 -0.51
CA VAL A 14 -14.84 -12.73 0.53
C VAL A 14 -14.63 -13.80 1.61
N LYS A 15 -15.72 -14.44 2.09
CA LYS A 15 -15.62 -15.52 3.09
C LYS A 15 -14.78 -16.69 2.60
N GLN A 16 -15.02 -17.13 1.37
CA GLN A 16 -14.29 -18.24 0.75
C GLN A 16 -12.80 -17.91 0.60
N TYR A 17 -12.49 -16.71 0.15
CA TYR A 17 -11.11 -16.27 0.00
C TYR A 17 -10.37 -16.16 1.33
N LEU A 18 -10.98 -15.55 2.36
CA LEU A 18 -10.37 -15.51 3.70
C LEU A 18 -10.15 -16.92 4.25
N ALA A 19 -11.09 -17.85 4.09
CA ALA A 19 -10.92 -19.24 4.52
C ALA A 19 -9.81 -19.99 3.75
N GLN A 20 -9.48 -19.58 2.52
CA GLN A 20 -8.30 -20.07 1.80
C GLN A 20 -7.02 -19.50 2.41
N LEU A 21 -6.97 -18.18 2.64
CA LEU A 21 -5.84 -17.53 3.29
C LEU A 21 -5.57 -18.08 4.69
N GLU A 22 -6.59 -18.32 5.51
CA GLU A 22 -6.40 -18.90 6.84
C GLU A 22 -5.71 -20.27 6.80
N ARG A 23 -5.99 -21.06 5.76
CA ARG A 23 -5.37 -22.37 5.57
C ARG A 23 -3.95 -22.26 5.01
N ALA A 24 -3.69 -21.28 4.16
CA ALA A 24 -2.40 -21.09 3.51
C ALA A 24 -1.37 -20.41 4.43
N GLU A 25 -1.80 -19.49 5.29
CA GLU A 25 -0.90 -18.62 6.07
C GLU A 25 -0.89 -18.91 7.58
N ASP A 26 -1.60 -19.96 8.03
CA ASP A 26 -1.83 -20.27 9.46
C ASP A 26 -2.25 -19.03 10.28
N ARG A 27 -3.12 -18.22 9.66
CA ARG A 27 -3.59 -16.93 10.18
C ARG A 27 -5.10 -16.99 10.42
N LYS A 28 -5.61 -16.23 11.39
CA LYS A 28 -7.06 -16.10 11.64
C LYS A 28 -7.57 -14.70 11.37
N PHE A 29 -8.66 -14.60 10.61
CA PHE A 29 -9.32 -13.34 10.30
C PHE A 29 -10.59 -13.18 11.14
N ARG A 30 -10.63 -12.14 11.97
CA ARG A 30 -11.72 -11.83 12.90
C ARG A 30 -12.67 -10.81 12.27
N ILE A 31 -13.55 -11.27 11.38
CA ILE A 31 -14.42 -10.40 10.58
C ILE A 31 -15.89 -10.53 10.96
N ALA A 32 -16.51 -9.40 11.30
CA ALA A 32 -17.96 -9.28 11.38
C ALA A 32 -18.59 -9.04 9.98
N TYR A 33 -19.56 -9.87 9.60
CA TYR A 33 -20.33 -9.74 8.36
C TYR A 33 -21.71 -9.11 8.57
N TYR A 34 -22.18 -9.04 9.82
CA TYR A 34 -23.44 -8.44 10.21
C TYR A 34 -23.36 -7.83 11.61
N GLN A 35 -24.39 -7.09 12.01
CA GLN A 35 -24.43 -6.43 13.32
C GLN A 35 -24.61 -7.46 14.43
N ASN A 36 -23.86 -7.34 15.53
CA ASN A 36 -23.91 -8.21 16.71
C ASN A 36 -23.52 -9.68 16.46
N GLN A 37 -22.71 -9.97 15.43
CA GLN A 37 -22.13 -11.30 15.24
C GLN A 37 -21.31 -11.72 16.48
N SER A 38 -21.61 -12.88 17.04
CA SER A 38 -20.85 -13.46 18.15
C SER A 38 -19.44 -13.87 17.69
N GLY A 39 -18.46 -13.79 18.59
CA GLY A 39 -17.07 -14.16 18.31
C GLY A 39 -16.27 -13.18 17.45
N ALA A 40 -16.90 -12.14 16.88
CA ALA A 40 -16.20 -11.08 16.16
C ALA A 40 -15.97 -9.85 17.06
N PRO A 41 -14.78 -9.22 17.02
CA PRO A 41 -14.52 -7.98 17.74
C PRO A 41 -15.47 -6.86 17.31
N ARG A 42 -15.88 -6.02 18.25
CA ARG A 42 -16.69 -4.81 17.97
C ARG A 42 -15.88 -3.67 17.34
N ASN A 43 -14.60 -3.90 17.02
CA ASN A 43 -13.73 -2.91 16.42
C ASN A 43 -14.17 -2.61 14.97
N ALA A 44 -14.12 -1.34 14.59
CA ALA A 44 -14.63 -0.86 13.31
C ALA A 44 -13.76 -1.30 12.11
N GLN A 45 -12.51 -1.69 12.34
CA GLN A 45 -11.62 -2.29 11.35
C GLN A 45 -11.94 -3.79 11.16
N CYS A 46 -12.48 -4.48 12.18
CA CYS A 46 -12.76 -5.91 12.18
C CYS A 46 -14.11 -6.29 11.51
N ASN A 47 -14.46 -5.65 10.39
CA ASN A 47 -15.67 -6.00 9.66
C ASN A 47 -15.51 -5.97 8.15
N VAL A 48 -16.39 -6.68 7.45
CA VAL A 48 -16.30 -6.87 5.99
C VAL A 48 -16.32 -5.55 5.23
N THR A 49 -16.94 -4.51 5.78
CA THR A 49 -16.94 -3.20 5.14
C THR A 49 -15.57 -2.57 5.11
N HIS A 50 -14.79 -2.73 6.16
CA HIS A 50 -13.40 -2.29 6.18
C HIS A 50 -12.59 -2.97 5.09
N LEU A 51 -12.67 -4.31 4.99
CA LEU A 51 -11.95 -5.06 3.94
C LEU A 51 -12.27 -4.58 2.53
N LEU A 52 -13.55 -4.34 2.24
CA LEU A 52 -13.96 -3.80 0.94
C LEU A 52 -13.39 -2.41 0.68
N LYS A 53 -13.34 -1.54 1.71
CA LYS A 53 -12.68 -0.23 1.59
C LYS A 53 -11.19 -0.36 1.28
N LEU A 54 -10.48 -1.30 1.91
CA LEU A 54 -9.07 -1.57 1.60
C LEU A 54 -8.89 -1.98 0.13
N LEU A 55 -9.74 -2.88 -0.38
CA LEU A 55 -9.70 -3.30 -1.79
C LEU A 55 -10.00 -2.15 -2.75
N TYR A 56 -11.00 -1.32 -2.45
CA TYR A 56 -11.31 -0.16 -3.27
C TYR A 56 -10.18 0.87 -3.32
N CYS A 57 -9.36 0.97 -2.26
CA CYS A 57 -8.16 1.80 -2.28
C CYS A 57 -7.16 1.33 -3.34
N LEU A 58 -7.11 0.03 -3.62
CA LEU A 58 -6.23 -0.57 -4.63
C LEU A 58 -6.88 -0.75 -6.00
N ASP A 59 -8.14 -0.37 -6.17
CA ASP A 59 -8.86 -0.43 -7.45
C ASP A 59 -8.39 0.68 -8.40
N ARG A 60 -7.22 0.48 -9.00
CA ARG A 60 -6.61 1.41 -9.97
C ARG A 60 -7.54 1.70 -11.14
N ASN A 61 -8.24 0.71 -11.64
CA ASN A 61 -9.07 0.87 -12.83
C ASN A 61 -10.28 1.77 -12.56
N LYS A 62 -10.88 1.67 -11.38
CA LYS A 62 -11.99 2.56 -10.97
C LYS A 62 -11.50 3.92 -10.51
N TYR A 63 -10.45 3.95 -9.70
CA TYR A 63 -9.91 5.15 -9.08
C TYR A 63 -8.52 5.46 -9.65
N ASN A 64 -8.50 6.16 -10.78
CA ASN A 64 -7.27 6.67 -11.38
C ASN A 64 -7.32 8.21 -11.47
N PRO A 65 -6.49 8.95 -10.72
CA PRO A 65 -6.42 10.40 -10.79
C PRO A 65 -5.99 10.95 -12.16
N ASP A 66 -5.29 10.16 -12.96
CA ASP A 66 -4.86 10.50 -14.32
C ASP A 66 -5.95 10.19 -15.36
N GLY A 67 -7.02 9.49 -14.97
CA GLY A 67 -8.14 9.17 -15.86
C GLY A 67 -9.16 10.30 -15.93
N ASN A 68 -9.97 10.31 -17.00
CA ASN A 68 -11.09 11.26 -17.19
C ASN A 68 -12.30 10.96 -16.28
N LYS A 69 -12.13 10.18 -15.20
CA LYS A 69 -13.23 9.79 -14.32
C LYS A 69 -13.46 10.88 -13.27
N ARG A 70 -14.74 11.17 -13.01
CA ARG A 70 -15.17 12.16 -12.01
C ARG A 70 -14.72 11.83 -10.58
N THR A 71 -14.55 10.55 -10.26
CA THR A 71 -14.14 10.08 -8.93
C THR A 71 -12.70 9.56 -8.96
N LYS A 72 -11.75 10.39 -8.52
CA LYS A 72 -10.30 10.07 -8.54
C LYS A 72 -9.83 9.23 -7.36
N HIS A 73 -10.52 9.34 -6.24
CA HIS A 73 -10.22 8.67 -4.99
C HIS A 73 -11.48 8.04 -4.40
N PRO A 74 -11.37 6.94 -3.66
CA PRO A 74 -12.49 6.32 -2.97
C PRO A 74 -12.88 7.10 -1.71
N ALA A 75 -13.08 8.42 -1.85
CA ALA A 75 -13.43 9.32 -0.76
C ALA A 75 -14.89 9.08 -0.33
N GLY A 76 -15.12 8.92 0.98
CA GLY A 76 -16.47 8.80 1.53
C GLY A 76 -17.25 7.55 1.09
N MET A 77 -16.57 6.42 0.85
CA MET A 77 -17.20 5.16 0.44
C MET A 77 -18.38 4.75 1.34
N SER A 78 -19.59 5.01 0.87
CA SER A 78 -20.76 4.23 1.24
C SER A 78 -20.70 2.93 0.44
N LEU A 79 -20.63 1.79 1.12
CA LEU A 79 -20.78 0.54 0.42
C LEU A 79 -22.15 0.49 -0.24
N PRO A 80 -22.25 -0.07 -1.45
CA PRO A 80 -23.53 -0.21 -2.09
C PRO A 80 -24.42 -1.15 -1.25
N SER A 81 -25.72 -0.88 -1.27
CA SER A 81 -26.73 -1.69 -0.57
C SER A 81 -26.88 -3.10 -1.16
N ASN A 82 -26.28 -3.34 -2.32
CA ASN A 82 -26.18 -4.59 -3.05
C ASN A 82 -24.82 -4.68 -3.78
N ILE A 83 -24.26 -5.88 -3.87
CA ILE A 83 -23.09 -6.15 -4.72
C ILE A 83 -23.63 -6.75 -6.02
N THR A 84 -23.56 -5.99 -7.11
CA THR A 84 -23.93 -6.48 -8.45
C THR A 84 -22.91 -7.52 -8.93
N ASP A 85 -23.23 -8.29 -9.96
CA ASP A 85 -22.31 -9.31 -10.49
C ASP A 85 -21.03 -8.68 -11.05
N ALA A 86 -21.13 -7.55 -11.76
CA ALA A 86 -19.95 -6.81 -12.22
C ALA A 86 -19.09 -6.28 -11.07
N GLU A 87 -19.72 -5.86 -9.96
CA GLU A 87 -19.00 -5.43 -8.76
C GLU A 87 -18.30 -6.62 -8.09
N ARG A 88 -18.98 -7.77 -8.03
CA ARG A 88 -18.45 -9.02 -7.49
C ARG A 88 -17.26 -9.51 -8.29
N GLU A 89 -17.34 -9.52 -9.62
CA GLU A 89 -16.25 -9.91 -10.51
C GLU A 89 -15.03 -9.00 -10.30
N ARG A 90 -15.25 -7.68 -10.28
CA ARG A 90 -14.17 -6.72 -10.02
C ARG A 90 -13.52 -6.89 -8.65
N LEU A 91 -14.33 -7.03 -7.58
CA LEU A 91 -13.81 -7.27 -6.24
C LEU A 91 -13.08 -8.61 -6.14
N THR A 92 -13.53 -9.62 -6.87
CA THR A 92 -12.86 -10.93 -6.93
C THR A 92 -11.48 -10.82 -7.55
N ALA A 93 -11.32 -10.02 -8.61
CA ALA A 93 -10.01 -9.74 -9.22
C ALA A 93 -9.07 -8.97 -8.27
N LEU A 94 -9.61 -8.17 -7.35
CA LEU A 94 -8.85 -7.41 -6.35
C LEU A 94 -8.47 -8.24 -5.11
N LEU A 95 -9.17 -9.34 -4.82
CA LEU A 95 -8.94 -10.15 -3.62
C LEU A 95 -7.47 -10.55 -3.39
N PRO A 96 -6.68 -10.93 -4.41
CA PRO A 96 -5.25 -11.22 -4.26
C PRO A 96 -4.43 -10.07 -3.64
N LEU A 97 -4.91 -8.83 -3.72
CA LEU A 97 -4.25 -7.67 -3.13
C LEU A 97 -4.61 -7.45 -1.66
N LEU A 98 -5.58 -8.19 -1.11
CA LEU A 98 -6.07 -7.99 0.26
C LEU A 98 -4.96 -8.19 1.30
N THR A 99 -4.12 -9.21 1.13
CA THR A 99 -3.00 -9.49 2.04
C THR A 99 -2.01 -8.33 2.07
N HIS A 100 -1.69 -7.75 0.91
CA HIS A 100 -0.85 -6.56 0.82
C HIS A 100 -1.52 -5.33 1.44
N ALA A 101 -2.82 -5.11 1.22
CA ALA A 101 -3.54 -3.99 1.81
C ALA A 101 -3.56 -4.06 3.34
N LEU A 102 -3.79 -5.26 3.89
CA LEU A 102 -3.76 -5.51 5.31
C LEU A 102 -2.34 -5.36 5.89
N TRP A 103 -1.32 -5.84 5.17
CA TRP A 103 0.08 -5.63 5.55
C TRP A 103 0.40 -4.14 5.65
N ILE A 104 -0.01 -3.31 4.68
CA ILE A 104 0.22 -1.86 4.70
C ILE A 104 -0.47 -1.23 5.93
N GLU A 105 -1.73 -1.60 6.20
CA GLU A 105 -2.45 -1.09 7.37
C GLU A 105 -1.76 -1.46 8.67
N GLN A 106 -1.43 -2.75 8.84
CA GLN A 106 -0.76 -3.24 10.03
C GLN A 106 0.58 -2.53 10.23
N ARG A 107 1.39 -2.44 9.17
CA ARG A 107 2.71 -1.83 9.24
C ARG A 107 2.64 -0.34 9.55
N LEU A 108 1.67 0.39 9.00
CA LEU A 108 1.43 1.79 9.37
C LEU A 108 1.13 1.93 10.86
N TYR A 109 0.34 1.01 11.43
CA TYR A 109 -0.04 1.04 12.84
C TYR A 109 1.13 0.67 13.76
N GLU A 110 2.02 -0.21 13.33
CA GLU A 110 3.30 -0.48 14.00
C GLU A 110 4.18 0.77 14.02
N ILE A 111 4.33 1.46 12.89
CA ILE A 111 5.07 2.72 12.80
C ILE A 111 4.48 3.79 13.74
N ILE A 112 3.14 3.89 13.82
CA ILE A 112 2.46 4.79 14.75
C ILE A 112 2.74 4.37 16.20
N GLN A 113 2.64 3.08 16.52
CA GLN A 113 2.95 2.55 17.86
C GLN A 113 4.38 2.89 18.27
N ASP A 114 5.36 2.69 17.39
CA ASP A 114 6.77 2.99 17.65
C ASP A 114 6.98 4.49 17.87
N TYR A 115 6.31 5.32 17.08
CA TYR A 115 6.35 6.78 17.23
C TYR A 115 5.78 7.24 18.58
N ILE A 116 4.60 6.74 18.97
CA ILE A 116 3.96 7.15 20.25
C ILE A 116 4.66 6.57 21.47
N SER A 117 5.36 5.43 21.33
CA SER A 117 6.08 4.78 22.44
C SER A 117 7.40 5.48 22.75
N ASN A 118 7.92 6.28 21.82
CA ASN A 118 9.15 7.06 21.95
C ASN A 118 8.90 8.58 21.88
N PRO A 119 8.04 9.15 22.73
CA PRO A 119 7.68 10.56 22.61
C PRO A 119 8.79 11.46 23.15
N ARG A 120 8.99 12.64 22.52
CA ARG A 120 9.90 13.68 23.03
C ARG A 120 9.52 14.15 24.45
N ARG A 121 8.23 14.05 24.82
CA ARG A 121 7.71 14.30 26.16
C ARG A 121 6.79 13.14 26.56
N LYS A 122 7.08 12.50 27.69
CA LYS A 122 6.34 11.31 28.18
C LYS A 122 4.83 11.57 28.23
N GLY A 123 4.04 10.69 27.62
CA GLY A 123 2.57 10.74 27.64
C GLY A 123 1.91 11.76 26.69
N ALA A 124 2.68 12.49 25.89
CA ALA A 124 2.15 13.40 24.88
C ALA A 124 2.08 12.71 23.51
N ASN A 125 0.90 12.73 22.88
CA ASN A 125 0.71 12.37 21.48
C ASN A 125 0.34 13.63 20.67
N ASP A 126 1.17 13.95 19.68
CA ASP A 126 0.99 15.07 18.77
C ASP A 126 0.34 14.67 17.44
N LEU A 127 -0.10 13.41 17.28
CA LEU A 127 -0.82 12.96 16.10
C LEU A 127 -2.33 13.20 16.26
N ALA A 128 -2.93 13.92 15.31
CA ALA A 128 -4.38 14.06 15.26
C ALA A 128 -5.06 12.70 15.08
N SER A 129 -6.23 12.54 15.69
CA SER A 129 -7.07 11.34 15.61
C SER A 129 -6.53 10.08 16.30
N ILE A 130 -5.32 10.12 16.86
CA ILE A 130 -4.77 9.03 17.66
C ILE A 130 -5.10 9.28 19.15
N ASP A 131 -5.77 8.32 19.78
CA ASP A 131 -6.19 8.37 21.19
C ASP A 131 -5.46 7.29 21.99
N ILE A 132 -4.44 7.68 22.75
CA ILE A 132 -3.59 6.76 23.54
C ILE A 132 -4.32 6.09 24.71
N ARG A 133 -5.59 6.44 24.98
CA ARG A 133 -6.41 5.83 26.03
C ARG A 133 -7.30 4.69 25.52
N LYS A 134 -7.23 4.39 24.22
CA LYS A 134 -8.02 3.37 23.54
C LYS A 134 -7.10 2.35 22.89
N THR A 135 -7.70 1.27 22.39
CA THR A 135 -6.98 0.23 21.66
C THR A 135 -7.61 0.00 20.30
N THR A 136 -6.79 -0.25 19.29
CA THR A 136 -7.25 -0.64 17.96
C THR A 136 -6.88 -2.08 17.70
N LEU A 137 -7.80 -2.83 17.10
CA LEU A 137 -7.58 -4.22 16.69
C LEU A 137 -7.85 -4.31 15.20
N LEU A 138 -6.90 -4.88 14.46
CA LEU A 138 -7.04 -5.11 13.03
C LEU A 138 -7.58 -6.52 12.75
N PRO A 139 -8.25 -6.72 11.61
CA PRO A 139 -8.84 -7.99 11.18
C PRO A 139 -8.03 -9.26 11.43
N ASP A 140 -6.72 -9.13 11.23
CA ASP A 140 -5.78 -10.20 11.01
C ASP A 140 -4.61 -10.13 12.00
N SER A 141 -4.66 -9.14 12.89
CA SER A 141 -3.70 -8.93 13.98
C SER A 141 -3.97 -9.89 15.15
N LYS A 142 -2.90 -10.52 15.64
CA LYS A 142 -2.95 -11.37 16.85
C LYS A 142 -3.18 -10.53 18.12
N TYR A 143 -2.64 -9.32 18.16
CA TYR A 143 -2.65 -8.39 19.29
C TYR A 143 -3.28 -7.04 18.91
N SER A 144 -3.77 -6.31 19.91
CA SER A 144 -4.26 -4.94 19.75
C SER A 144 -3.12 -3.92 19.85
N PHE A 145 -3.22 -2.83 19.10
CA PHE A 145 -2.38 -1.65 19.24
C PHE A 145 -2.83 -0.81 20.44
N GLY A 146 -1.88 -0.24 21.19
CA GLY A 146 -2.11 0.53 22.42
C GLY A 146 -2.69 1.94 22.21
N PHE A 147 -3.30 2.19 21.06
CA PHE A 147 -3.96 3.45 20.72
C PHE A 147 -5.24 3.21 19.92
N GLY A 148 -6.20 4.13 20.06
CA GLY A 148 -7.38 4.20 19.21
C GLY A 148 -7.11 5.02 17.95
N ALA A 149 -7.39 4.43 16.78
CA ALA A 149 -7.34 5.10 15.49
C ALA A 149 -8.68 4.98 14.74
N PRO A 150 -9.05 5.99 13.93
CA PRO A 150 -10.20 5.90 13.04
C PRO A 150 -9.97 4.81 12.00
N THR A 151 -11.05 4.10 11.65
CA THR A 151 -11.04 3.06 10.61
C THR A 151 -10.52 3.54 9.27
N ASP A 152 -10.77 4.80 8.95
CA ASP A 152 -10.42 5.37 7.65
C ASP A 152 -8.98 5.93 7.61
N LEU A 153 -8.22 5.88 8.72
CA LEU A 153 -6.90 6.50 8.84
C LEU A 153 -5.91 6.00 7.78
N ALA A 154 -5.86 4.70 7.52
CA ALA A 154 -4.90 4.08 6.60
C ALA A 154 -5.30 4.21 5.13
N LEU A 155 -6.56 4.53 4.82
CA LEU A 155 -7.08 4.45 3.46
C LEU A 155 -6.32 5.32 2.44
N PRO A 156 -5.96 6.59 2.77
CA PRO A 156 -5.15 7.41 1.86
C PRO A 156 -3.77 6.83 1.56
N ILE A 157 -3.12 6.26 2.57
CA ILE A 157 -1.82 5.59 2.42
C ILE A 157 -1.98 4.37 1.52
N ILE A 158 -2.91 3.46 1.82
CA ILE A 158 -3.12 2.25 1.02
C ILE A 158 -3.44 2.60 -0.43
N ALA A 159 -4.27 3.61 -0.66
CA ALA A 159 -4.61 3.97 -2.04
C ALA A 159 -3.44 4.55 -2.82
N SER A 160 -2.42 5.10 -2.18
CA SER A 160 -1.22 5.58 -2.89
C SER A 160 -0.45 4.43 -3.56
N TYR A 161 -0.54 3.20 -3.01
CA TYR A 161 0.09 2.01 -3.61
C TYR A 161 -0.51 1.63 -4.95
N ARG A 162 -1.73 2.07 -5.28
CA ARG A 162 -2.37 1.76 -6.56
C ARG A 162 -1.61 2.33 -7.77
N VAL A 163 -0.73 3.30 -7.57
CA VAL A 163 0.20 3.82 -8.59
C VAL A 163 1.12 2.72 -9.11
N PHE A 164 1.48 1.77 -8.25
CA PHE A 164 2.37 0.66 -8.56
C PHE A 164 1.63 -0.55 -9.16
N LEU A 165 0.33 -0.43 -9.46
CA LEU A 165 -0.44 -1.50 -10.10
C LEU A 165 -0.55 -1.22 -11.60
N ASP A 166 -0.58 -2.28 -12.41
CA ASP A 166 -0.97 -2.19 -13.81
C ASP A 166 -2.51 -2.30 -13.97
N LYS A 167 -3.00 -2.43 -15.20
CA LYS A 167 -4.46 -2.56 -15.46
C LYS A 167 -5.02 -3.93 -15.07
N ASP A 168 -4.18 -4.93 -14.92
CA ASP A 168 -4.55 -6.29 -14.52
C ASP A 168 -4.37 -6.50 -13.00
N TYR A 169 -4.15 -5.42 -12.25
CA TYR A 169 -3.86 -5.43 -10.81
C TYR A 169 -2.59 -6.19 -10.42
N LYS A 170 -1.62 -6.28 -11.34
CA LYS A 170 -0.29 -6.79 -11.02
C LYS A 170 0.61 -5.64 -10.58
N TRP A 171 1.48 -5.92 -9.60
CA TRP A 171 2.47 -4.95 -9.18
C TRP A 171 3.51 -4.75 -10.28
N ILE A 172 3.78 -3.49 -10.64
CA ILE A 172 4.81 -3.08 -11.59
C ILE A 172 6.21 -3.41 -11.04
N LEU A 173 6.38 -3.32 -9.73
CA LEU A 173 7.56 -3.74 -8.98
C LEU A 173 7.15 -4.85 -7.99
N PRO A 174 7.99 -5.86 -7.71
CA PRO A 174 7.67 -6.85 -6.68
C PRO A 174 7.35 -6.17 -5.34
N PHE A 175 6.19 -6.47 -4.75
CA PHE A 175 5.67 -5.74 -3.59
C PHE A 175 6.68 -5.64 -2.44
N ASN A 176 7.33 -6.75 -2.11
CA ASN A 176 8.29 -6.84 -1.01
C ASN A 176 9.57 -6.02 -1.22
N GLU A 177 9.88 -5.60 -2.46
CA GLU A 177 11.09 -4.83 -2.77
C GLU A 177 10.93 -3.33 -2.51
N PHE A 178 9.70 -2.81 -2.54
CA PHE A 178 9.47 -1.37 -2.40
C PHE A 178 8.54 -1.00 -1.24
N ALA A 179 7.70 -1.93 -0.76
CA ALA A 179 6.56 -1.57 0.06
C ALA A 179 6.93 -0.92 1.40
N GLU A 180 7.95 -1.42 2.10
CA GLU A 180 8.42 -0.86 3.37
C GLU A 180 9.04 0.54 3.17
N ASP A 181 10.01 0.66 2.26
CA ASP A 181 10.69 1.93 1.99
C ASP A 181 9.71 3.00 1.51
N PHE A 182 8.75 2.61 0.69
CA PHE A 182 7.71 3.52 0.22
C PHE A 182 6.77 3.94 1.36
N LEU A 183 6.38 3.02 2.26
CA LEU A 183 5.58 3.37 3.43
C LEU A 183 6.30 4.39 4.32
N GLN A 184 7.59 4.15 4.57
CA GLN A 184 8.44 5.05 5.35
C GLN A 184 8.57 6.41 4.67
N HIS A 185 8.71 6.45 3.35
CA HIS A 185 8.73 7.69 2.57
C HIS A 185 7.44 8.49 2.76
N LEU A 186 6.27 7.87 2.59
CA LEU A 186 4.98 8.55 2.77
C LEU A 186 4.79 9.04 4.20
N TRP A 187 5.10 8.20 5.18
CA TRP A 187 4.97 8.53 6.61
C TRP A 187 5.85 9.71 7.00
N ASN A 188 7.16 9.62 6.74
CA ASN A 188 8.14 10.58 7.22
C ASN A 188 8.03 11.93 6.50
N ASN A 189 7.74 11.91 5.19
CA ASN A 189 7.78 13.10 4.37
C ASN A 189 6.44 13.86 4.32
N TYR A 190 5.31 13.16 4.48
CA TYR A 190 3.98 13.75 4.26
C TYR A 190 3.00 13.45 5.41
N PHE A 191 2.64 12.18 5.61
CA PHE A 191 1.45 11.82 6.38
C PHE A 191 1.58 12.16 7.88
N ARG A 192 2.75 11.90 8.48
CA ARG A 192 3.01 12.29 9.87
C ARG A 192 2.90 13.80 10.05
N LYS A 193 3.53 14.58 9.15
CA LYS A 193 3.54 16.04 9.23
C LYS A 193 2.11 16.60 9.14
N TYR A 194 1.29 16.04 8.25
CA TYR A 194 -0.13 16.36 8.15
C TYR A 194 -0.89 16.11 9.47
N LEU A 195 -0.71 14.94 10.08
CA LEU A 195 -1.38 14.63 11.35
C LEU A 195 -0.92 15.53 12.50
N VAL A 196 0.36 15.91 12.53
CA VAL A 196 0.91 16.86 13.53
C VAL A 196 0.37 18.27 13.31
N SER A 197 0.29 18.75 12.06
CA SER A 197 -0.26 20.08 11.77
C SER A 197 -1.73 20.17 12.14
N GLU A 198 -2.53 19.15 11.84
CA GLU A 198 -3.94 19.07 12.23
C GLU A 198 -4.11 19.08 13.76
N LYS A 199 -3.25 18.34 14.49
CA LYS A 199 -3.29 18.32 15.96
C LYS A 199 -2.96 19.69 16.53
N THR A 200 -1.95 20.34 15.98
CA THR A 200 -1.50 21.67 16.40
C THR A 200 -2.59 22.72 16.16
N ALA A 201 -3.35 22.59 15.07
CA ALA A 201 -4.53 23.40 14.79
C ALA A 201 -5.74 23.08 15.67
N GLY A 202 -5.65 22.10 16.59
CA GLY A 202 -6.74 21.68 17.47
C GLY A 202 -7.77 20.76 16.81
N ASN A 203 -7.50 20.27 15.59
CA ASN A 203 -8.43 19.43 14.85
C ASN A 203 -8.35 17.97 15.30
N THR A 204 -9.50 17.30 15.21
CA THR A 204 -9.57 15.83 15.20
C THR A 204 -10.04 15.40 13.81
N VAL A 205 -9.14 14.84 13.01
CA VAL A 205 -9.45 14.46 11.62
C VAL A 205 -10.47 13.32 11.60
N GLY A 206 -10.38 12.37 12.53
CA GLY A 206 -11.34 11.28 12.71
C GLY A 206 -11.60 10.51 11.41
N THR A 207 -12.86 10.25 11.10
CA THR A 207 -13.26 9.67 9.80
C THR A 207 -13.34 10.71 8.67
N LYS A 208 -13.13 12.00 8.94
CA LYS A 208 -13.13 13.05 7.90
C LYS A 208 -11.88 12.97 7.02
N ILE A 209 -10.84 12.26 7.45
CA ILE A 209 -9.62 12.06 6.65
C ILE A 209 -9.93 11.47 5.28
N SER A 210 -10.91 10.56 5.19
CA SER A 210 -11.34 9.98 3.92
C SER A 210 -12.05 10.97 3.00
N ARG A 211 -12.44 12.15 3.49
CA ARG A 211 -13.09 13.22 2.71
C ARG A 211 -12.15 14.36 2.35
N ASN A 212 -10.93 14.39 2.91
CA ASN A 212 -9.95 15.42 2.60
C ASN A 212 -9.27 15.09 1.26
N GLN A 213 -9.70 15.73 0.17
CA GLN A 213 -9.16 15.46 -1.17
C GLN A 213 -7.66 15.76 -1.28
N GLU A 214 -7.20 16.82 -0.63
CA GLU A 214 -5.81 17.29 -0.69
C GLU A 214 -4.83 16.23 -0.19
N ILE A 215 -5.16 15.51 0.91
CA ILE A 215 -4.27 14.46 1.41
C ILE A 215 -4.20 13.27 0.43
N TRP A 216 -5.31 12.93 -0.22
CA TRP A 216 -5.31 11.85 -1.21
C TRP A 216 -4.48 12.20 -2.45
N GLU A 217 -4.60 13.43 -2.94
CA GLU A 217 -3.87 13.92 -4.11
C GLU A 217 -2.37 14.06 -3.81
N SER A 218 -2.03 14.64 -2.65
CA SER A 218 -0.64 14.82 -2.23
C SER A 218 0.10 13.49 -2.10
N LEU A 219 -0.53 12.49 -1.46
CA LEU A 219 0.06 11.15 -1.35
C LEU A 219 0.17 10.46 -2.70
N TYR A 220 -0.80 10.65 -3.60
CA TYR A 220 -0.74 10.10 -4.95
C TYR A 220 0.40 10.70 -5.79
N ILE A 221 0.57 12.01 -5.78
CA ILE A 221 1.66 12.70 -6.48
C ILE A 221 3.02 12.26 -5.93
N SER A 222 3.12 12.12 -4.60
CA SER A 222 4.31 11.57 -3.95
C SER A 222 4.61 10.14 -4.40
N ALA A 223 3.58 9.30 -4.53
CA ALA A 223 3.70 7.93 -5.03
C ALA A 223 4.18 7.87 -6.49
N GLN A 224 3.61 8.70 -7.37
CA GLN A 224 4.05 8.79 -8.77
C GLN A 224 5.50 9.24 -8.88
N SER A 225 5.88 10.26 -8.11
CA SER A 225 7.25 10.76 -8.08
C SER A 225 8.23 9.67 -7.62
N TYR A 226 7.86 8.92 -6.58
CA TYR A 226 8.65 7.81 -6.06
C TYR A 226 8.82 6.69 -7.09
N LEU A 227 7.72 6.26 -7.74
CA LEU A 227 7.77 5.25 -8.80
C LEU A 227 8.66 5.70 -9.96
N ASN A 228 8.49 6.93 -10.44
CA ASN A 228 9.29 7.47 -11.55
C ASN A 228 10.79 7.48 -11.22
N GLN A 229 11.17 7.82 -10.00
CA GLN A 229 12.58 7.76 -9.57
C GLN A 229 13.13 6.32 -9.61
N HIS A 230 12.34 5.33 -9.17
CA HIS A 230 12.73 3.92 -9.25
C HIS A 230 12.88 3.43 -10.69
N LEU A 231 11.91 3.75 -11.56
CA LEU A 231 11.95 3.37 -12.98
C LEU A 231 13.18 3.98 -13.69
N VAL A 232 13.48 5.26 -13.45
CA VAL A 232 14.67 5.92 -14.03
C VAL A 232 15.96 5.26 -13.55
N LYS A 233 16.07 4.91 -12.26
CA LYS A 233 17.23 4.20 -11.71
C LYS A 233 17.43 2.85 -12.40
N MET A 234 16.37 2.06 -12.58
CA MET A 234 16.45 0.77 -13.26
C MET A 234 16.86 0.89 -14.74
N VAL A 235 16.37 1.90 -15.45
CA VAL A 235 16.77 2.15 -16.85
C VAL A 235 18.25 2.52 -16.92
N ASN A 236 18.73 3.35 -16.00
CA ASN A 236 20.13 3.79 -15.97
C ASN A 236 21.09 2.66 -15.57
N SER A 237 20.72 1.80 -14.62
CA SER A 237 21.52 0.63 -14.25
C SER A 237 21.61 -0.38 -15.40
N SER A 238 20.51 -0.61 -16.11
CA SER A 238 20.47 -1.50 -17.28
C SER A 238 21.37 -1.02 -18.43
N LYS A 239 21.46 0.30 -18.63
CA LYS A 239 22.38 0.92 -19.60
C LYS A 239 23.86 0.75 -19.20
N ALA A 240 24.19 0.97 -17.92
CA ALA A 240 25.55 0.80 -17.42
C ALA A 240 26.04 -0.67 -17.50
N GLU A 241 25.15 -1.64 -17.28
CA GLU A 241 25.46 -3.08 -17.45
C GLU A 241 25.65 -3.49 -18.91
N SER A 242 24.95 -2.84 -19.85
CA SER A 242 25.13 -3.11 -21.28
C SER A 242 26.41 -2.47 -21.83
N GLU A 243 26.75 -1.26 -21.39
CA GLU A 243 28.00 -0.58 -21.77
C GLU A 243 29.26 -1.30 -21.22
N SER A 244 29.19 -1.85 -20.00
CA SER A 244 30.27 -2.64 -19.40
C SER A 244 30.48 -4.01 -20.07
N LYS A 245 29.41 -4.63 -20.60
CA LYS A 245 29.52 -5.88 -21.39
C LYS A 245 30.11 -5.64 -22.79
N VAL A 246 29.86 -4.49 -23.42
CA VAL A 246 30.44 -4.14 -24.74
C VAL A 246 31.95 -3.88 -24.64
N THR A 247 32.43 -3.30 -23.54
CA THR A 247 33.86 -3.08 -23.33
C THR A 247 34.64 -4.36 -23.03
N GLN A 248 34.03 -5.38 -22.40
CA GLN A 248 34.67 -6.68 -22.19
C GLN A 248 34.70 -7.60 -23.44
N GLY A 249 33.80 -7.41 -24.40
CA GLY A 249 33.79 -8.16 -25.67
C GLY A 249 34.85 -7.73 -26.69
N SER A 250 35.49 -6.59 -26.48
CA SER A 250 36.34 -5.92 -27.49
C SER A 250 37.85 -6.20 -27.36
N SER A 251 38.29 -7.00 -26.36
CA SER A 251 39.72 -7.20 -26.05
C SER A 251 40.28 -8.59 -26.38
N LYS A 252 39.86 -9.20 -27.50
CA LYS A 252 40.47 -10.45 -28.03
C LYS A 252 40.57 -10.47 -29.56
N ARG A 253 41.53 -9.72 -30.12
CA ARG A 253 42.16 -9.93 -31.46
C ARG A 253 43.27 -8.88 -31.62
N GLY A 254 44.54 -9.17 -31.88
CA GLY A 254 45.27 -10.41 -32.08
C GLY A 254 46.77 -10.12 -31.92
N LYS A 255 47.51 -11.12 -31.45
CA LYS A 255 48.97 -11.13 -31.29
C LYS A 255 49.56 -11.73 -32.58
N GLY A 256 50.38 -10.96 -33.30
CA GLY A 256 51.07 -11.41 -34.51
C GLY A 256 52.56 -11.10 -34.43
N LYS A 257 53.35 -12.12 -34.06
CA LYS A 257 54.82 -12.18 -34.11
C LYS A 257 55.36 -11.76 -35.49
N ARG A 258 56.47 -11.03 -35.53
CA ARG A 258 57.42 -11.01 -36.66
C ARG A 258 58.84 -11.18 -36.12
N ASP A 259 59.45 -12.29 -36.48
CA ASP A 259 60.88 -12.57 -36.33
C ASP A 259 61.62 -12.10 -37.59
N GLU A 260 62.77 -11.45 -37.34
CA GLU A 260 64.04 -11.35 -38.08
C GLU A 260 64.11 -11.40 -39.62
N LEU A 261 64.83 -10.43 -40.22
CA LEU A 261 66.11 -10.68 -40.92
C LEU A 261 66.81 -9.38 -41.40
N ASN A 262 68.12 -9.52 -41.52
CA ASN A 262 69.20 -8.54 -41.40
C ASN A 262 69.63 -7.84 -42.72
N ALA A 263 70.36 -6.74 -42.51
CA ALA A 263 71.63 -6.33 -43.13
C ALA A 263 71.70 -5.38 -44.36
N THR A 264 72.61 -4.38 -44.18
CA THR A 264 73.53 -3.72 -45.14
C THR A 264 72.92 -2.80 -46.20
N THR A 265 73.42 -1.61 -46.55
CA THR A 265 74.73 -0.88 -46.51
C THR A 265 74.39 0.64 -46.52
N GLY A 266 75.09 1.58 -45.87
CA GLY A 266 76.46 2.01 -46.16
C GLY A 266 76.50 3.16 -47.19
N ASN A 267 76.35 4.40 -46.73
CA ASN A 267 77.16 5.61 -47.02
C ASN A 267 76.56 6.85 -46.37
#